data_AF-A0A1X7HSW0-F1
#
_entry.id   AF-A0A1X7HSW0-F1
#
_cell.length_a   1.000
_cell.length_b   1.000
_cell.length_c   1.000
_cell.angle_alpha   90.00
_cell.angle_beta   90.00
_cell.angle_gamma   90.00
#
_symmetry.space_group_name_H-M   'P 1'
#
loop_
_entity.id
_entity.type
_entity.pdbx_description
1 polymer ?
#
loop_
_entity_poly.entity_id
_entity_poly.type
_entity_poly.pdbx_seq_one_letter_code
_entity_poly.pdbx_strand_id
1 'polypeptide(L)' 'MQTLYHHIRHADGPVYYSGEPISLADAQMMINEDIADGIISPGSFLRVEGVELVIEPAPPIASGE' A
#
# COMPACT_ATOMS: atom_id res chain seq x y z
N MET A 1 0.68 21.84 1.01
CA MET A 1 1.58 21.14 1.96
C MET A 1 1.44 19.66 1.68
N GLN A 2 2.51 18.98 1.27
CA GLN A 2 2.48 17.54 1.05
C GLN A 2 2.66 16.84 2.40
N THR A 3 1.74 15.95 2.74
CA THR A 3 1.88 15.07 3.91
C THR A 3 2.94 14.01 3.59
N LEU A 4 3.84 13.77 4.54
CA LEU A 4 4.86 12.75 4.46
C LEU A 4 4.52 11.59 5.40
N TYR A 5 4.84 10.38 4.97
CA TYR A 5 4.53 9.14 5.67
C TYR A 5 5.81 8.37 5.96
N HIS A 6 5.97 7.93 7.21
CA HIS A 6 7.18 7.23 7.66
C HIS A 6 7.06 5.71 7.58
N HIS A 7 5.82 5.20 7.62
CA HIS A 7 5.54 3.78 7.62
C HIS A 7 4.43 3.43 6.64
N ILE A 8 4.64 2.33 5.93
CA ILE A 8 3.60 1.61 5.20
C ILE A 8 3.50 0.21 5.79
N ARG A 9 2.30 -0.24 6.12
CA ARG A 9 2.04 -1.61 6.61
C ARG A 9 0.99 -2.31 5.76
N HIS A 10 1.05 -3.62 5.65
CA HIS A 10 -0.08 -4.39 5.15
C HIS A 10 -1.22 -4.39 6.18
N ALA A 11 -2.46 -4.42 5.70
CA ALA A 11 -3.63 -4.64 6.54
C ALA A 11 -3.52 -5.94 7.34
N ASP A 12 -2.87 -6.96 6.77
CA ASP A 12 -2.60 -8.27 7.37
C ASP A 12 -1.50 -8.26 8.45
N GLY A 13 -0.88 -7.10 8.72
CA GLY A 13 0.02 -6.87 9.85
C GLY A 13 1.50 -6.58 9.54
N PRO A 14 2.17 -7.14 8.50
CA PRO A 14 3.59 -6.88 8.32
C PRO A 14 3.87 -5.44 7.87
N VAL A 15 4.98 -4.88 8.35
CA VAL A 15 5.49 -3.60 7.86
C VAL A 15 6.03 -3.83 6.45
N TYR A 16 5.49 -3.07 5.48
CA TYR A 16 5.91 -3.11 4.09
C TYR A 16 7.10 -2.17 3.85
N TYR A 17 7.03 -0.97 4.43
CA TYR A 17 8.08 0.04 4.32
C TYR A 17 8.25 0.77 5.65
N SER A 18 9.51 0.91 6.07
CA SER A 18 9.91 1.72 7.22
C SER A 18 11.27 2.34 6.89
N GLY A 19 11.27 3.64 6.61
CA GLY A 19 12.46 4.32 6.09
C GLY A 19 12.34 5.84 6.13
N GLU A 20 12.88 6.49 5.10
CA GLU A 20 12.74 7.93 4.95
C GLU A 20 11.27 8.32 4.72
N PRO A 21 10.84 9.49 5.22
CA PRO A 21 9.49 9.98 4.95
C PRO A 21 9.26 10.13 3.44
N ILE A 22 8.27 9.43 2.92
CA ILE A 22 7.89 9.48 1.50
C ILE A 22 6.56 10.19 1.30
N SER A 23 6.32 10.72 0.10
CA SER A 23 5.02 11.27 -0.25
C SER A 23 4.02 10.16 -0.59
N LEU A 24 2.72 10.49 -0.58
CA LEU A 24 1.69 9.57 -1.06
C LEU A 24 1.93 9.12 -2.52
N ALA A 25 2.46 10.01 -3.36
CA ALA A 25 2.72 9.70 -4.75
C ALA A 25 3.86 8.67 -4.89
N ASP A 26 4.93 8.83 -4.11
CA ASP A 26 6.05 7.87 -4.10
C ASP A 26 5.59 6.51 -3.57
N ALA A 27 4.81 6.50 -2.47
CA ALA A 27 4.22 5.28 -1.93
C ALA A 27 3.33 4.56 -2.95
N GLN A 28 2.54 5.32 -3.72
CA GLN A 28 1.68 4.76 -4.76
C GLN A 28 2.48 4.18 -5.92
N MET A 29 3.60 4.81 -6.29
CA MET A 29 4.51 4.30 -7.30
C MET A 29 5.13 2.97 -6.86
N MET A 30 5.67 2.91 -5.64
CA MET A 30 6.25 1.68 -5.07
C MET A 30 5.26 0.50 -5.10
N ILE A 31 4.02 0.73 -4.67
CA ILE A 31 3.01 -0.34 -4.66
C ILE A 31 2.62 -0.77 -6.07
N ASN A 32 2.56 0.16 -7.03
CA ASN A 32 2.26 -0.19 -8.41
C ASN A 32 3.38 -1.05 -9.03
N GLU A 33 4.64 -0.75 -8.72
CA GLU A 33 5.79 -1.56 -9.13
C GLU A 33 5.73 -2.96 -8.51
N ASP A 34 5.48 -3.06 -7.21
CA ASP A 34 5.37 -4.35 -6.52
C ASP A 34 4.14 -5.18 -6.94
N ILE A 35 3.05 -4.53 -7.37
CA ILE A 35 1.92 -5.20 -8.01
C ILE A 35 2.34 -5.77 -9.37
N ALA A 36 3.12 -5.01 -10.15
CA ALA A 36 3.62 -5.47 -11.45
C ALA A 36 4.62 -6.63 -11.31
N ASP A 37 5.43 -6.62 -10.25
CA ASP A 37 6.39 -7.67 -9.92
C ASP A 37 5.74 -8.89 -9.22
N GLY A 38 4.45 -8.81 -8.89
CA GLY A 38 3.70 -9.89 -8.25
C GLY A 38 4.01 -10.09 -6.76
N ILE A 39 4.67 -9.11 -6.14
CA ILE A 39 4.95 -9.07 -4.69
C ILE A 39 3.66 -8.72 -3.94
N ILE A 40 2.89 -7.76 -4.47
CA ILE A 40 1.58 -7.37 -3.96
C ILE A 40 0.48 -7.90 -4.89
N SER A 41 -0.64 -8.31 -4.30
CA SER A 41 -1.77 -8.82 -5.08
C SER A 41 -2.41 -7.72 -5.94
N PRO A 42 -2.74 -7.99 -7.22
CA PRO A 42 -3.45 -7.05 -8.08
C PRO A 42 -4.75 -6.56 -7.44
N GLY A 43 -4.98 -5.25 -7.52
CA GLY A 43 -6.15 -4.59 -6.92
C GLY A 43 -5.97 -4.16 -5.46
N SER A 44 -4.81 -4.42 -4.86
CA SER A 44 -4.45 -3.82 -3.58
C SER A 44 -4.31 -2.30 -3.71
N PHE A 45 -4.62 -1.55 -2.65
CA PHE A 45 -4.62 -0.10 -2.68
C PHE A 45 -4.10 0.50 -1.37
N LEU A 46 -3.66 1.75 -1.44
CA LEU A 46 -3.26 2.53 -0.28
C LEU A 46 -4.45 3.16 0.42
N ARG A 47 -4.55 2.92 1.74
CA ARG A 47 -5.44 3.63 2.65
C ARG A 47 -4.60 4.50 3.59
N VAL A 48 -4.96 5.77 3.70
CA VAL A 48 -4.34 6.69 4.66
C VAL A 48 -4.98 6.49 6.04
N GLU A 49 -4.17 6.26 7.06
CA GLU A 49 -4.61 6.10 8.45
C GLU A 49 -3.82 7.07 9.35
N GLY A 50 -4.32 8.31 9.46
CA GLY A 50 -3.65 9.38 10.20
C GLY A 50 -2.33 9.78 9.55
N VAL A 51 -1.21 9.35 10.15
CA VAL A 51 0.16 9.62 9.67
C VAL A 51 0.83 8.39 9.04
N GLU A 52 0.06 7.32 8.85
CA GLU A 52 0.53 6.05 8.28
C GLU A 52 -0.21 5.70 7.00
N LEU A 53 0.43 4.85 6.19
CA LEU A 53 -0.18 4.24 5.02
C LEU A 53 -0.41 2.75 5.27
N VAL A 54 -1.55 2.26 4.82
CA VAL A 54 -1.95 0.85 4.94
C VAL A 54 -2.21 0.30 3.54
N ILE A 55 -1.57 -0.82 3.21
CA ILE A 55 -1.86 -1.59 1.99
C ILE A 55 -3.03 -2.49 2.31
N GLU A 56 -4.18 -2.17 1.74
CA GLU A 56 -5.38 -3.00 1.80
C GLU A 56 -5.36 -3.98 0.62
N PRO A 57 -5.56 -5.28 0.85
CA PRO A 57 -5.69 -6.23 -0.23
C PRO A 57 -6.95 -5.93 -1.05
N ALA A 58 -6.93 -6.33 -2.32
CA ALA A 58 -8.14 -6.32 -3.13
C ALA A 58 -9.24 -7.13 -2.42
N PRO A 59 -10.50 -6.66 -2.39
CA PRO A 59 -11.58 -7.52 -1.96
C PRO A 59 -11.55 -8.80 -2.79
N PRO A 60 -11.78 -9.97 -2.18
CA PRO A 60 -11.82 -11.21 -2.94
C PRO A 60 -12.86 -11.01 -4.04
N ILE A 61 -12.42 -11.15 -5.29
CA ILE A 61 -13.34 -11.28 -6.42
C ILE A 61 -14.22 -12.47 -6.06
N ALA A 62 -15.47 -12.21 -5.65
CA ALA A 62 -16.46 -13.25 -5.55
C ALA A 62 -16.52 -13.85 -6.95
N SER A 63 -15.98 -15.07 -7.10
CA SER A 63 -16.13 -15.84 -8.31
C SER A 63 -17.62 -16.06 -8.47
N GLY A 64 -18.26 -15.17 -9.23
CA GLY A 64 -19.62 -15.35 -9.68
C GLY A 64 -19.60 -16.53 -10.65
N GLU A 65 -20.08 -17.67 -10.16
CA GLU A 65 -20.51 -18.82 -10.95
C GLU A 65 -21.61 -18.42 -11.96
#